data_AF-A0AAE0Z616-F1
#
_entry.id   AF-A0AAE0Z616-F1
#
_cell.length_a   1.000
_cell.length_b   1.000
_cell.length_c   1.000
_cell.angle_alpha   90.00
_cell.angle_beta   90.00
_cell.angle_gamma   90.00
#
_symmetry.space_group_name_H-M   'P 1'
#
loop_
_entity.id
_entity.type
_entity.pdbx_description
1 polymer ?
#
loop_
_entity_poly.entity_id
_entity_poly.type
_entity_poly.pdbx_seq_one_letter_code
_entity_poly.pdbx_strand_id
1 'polypeptide(L)'
;MLTEKYCLYMQSHHPEVYNPNYKTYKLKEKLLKALGSKLQFWQPNYRSELVFSAEVPKGCAVEAAFECASSDERRLEEAALVLRRLIFDSFKNAPEMPWPPSADYLLSDQILVPAMLTKFLRSLLSKRASASTGSIRCDRSIGQDICYNVSSGQWKLPKQLLLGMTVRHITGSAQLINILNHFGHCVSNSTLLELETAMCDAVVQSQTNIPAGVVQERPIPPMV
;
A
#
# COMPACT_ATOMS: atom_id res chain seq x y z
N MET A 1 -4.26 24.53 10.49
CA MET A 1 -5.47 25.00 11.20
C MET A 1 -5.67 26.51 11.03
N LEU A 2 -6.90 27.04 11.18
CA LEU A 2 -7.22 28.48 10.97
C LEU A 2 -6.33 29.42 11.81
N THR A 3 -6.03 29.05 13.06
CA THR A 3 -5.14 29.82 13.94
C THR A 3 -3.72 29.90 13.40
N GLU A 4 -3.19 28.82 12.82
CA GLU A 4 -1.86 28.83 12.19
C GLU A 4 -1.83 29.76 10.97
N LYS A 5 -2.86 29.71 10.11
CA LYS A 5 -2.96 30.63 8.97
C LYS A 5 -3.03 32.10 9.42
N TYR A 6 -3.76 32.39 10.50
CA TYR A 6 -3.81 33.72 11.10
C TYR A 6 -2.45 34.14 11.68
N CYS A 7 -1.74 33.25 12.38
CA CYS A 7 -0.41 33.54 12.90
C CYS A 7 0.59 33.81 11.76
N LEU A 8 0.58 33.03 10.69
CA LEU A 8 1.42 33.24 9.50
C LEU A 8 1.11 34.59 8.82
N TYR A 9 -0.17 34.95 8.72
CA TYR A 9 -0.58 36.25 8.20
C TYR A 9 -0.08 37.40 9.09
N MET A 10 -0.23 37.27 10.42
CA MET A 10 0.24 38.29 11.36
C MET A 10 1.76 38.43 11.37
N GLN A 11 2.50 37.32 11.26
CA GLN A 11 3.96 37.34 11.16
C GLN A 11 4.45 38.08 9.91
N SER A 12 3.71 38.00 8.80
CA SER A 12 4.10 38.61 7.52
C SER A 12 3.65 40.07 7.37
N HIS A 13 2.49 40.45 7.93
CA HIS A 13 1.89 41.76 7.70
C HIS A 13 1.93 42.70 8.92
N HIS A 14 2.03 42.15 10.13
CA HIS A 14 2.02 42.91 11.39
C HIS A 14 3.00 42.32 12.42
N PRO A 15 4.31 42.28 12.11
CA PRO A 15 5.32 41.64 12.96
C PRO A 15 5.41 42.26 14.36
N GLU A 16 5.12 43.56 14.51
CA GLU A 16 5.13 44.26 15.82
C GLU A 16 4.09 43.74 16.82
N VAL A 17 3.00 43.13 16.36
CA VAL A 17 1.90 42.63 17.22
C VAL A 17 1.80 41.10 17.14
N TYR A 18 2.76 40.45 16.47
CA TYR A 18 2.78 39.01 16.29
C TYR A 18 2.96 38.29 17.63
N ASN A 19 2.14 37.27 17.87
CA ASN A 19 2.27 36.39 19.01
C ASN A 19 2.29 34.93 18.54
N PRO A 20 3.43 34.23 18.63
CA PRO A 20 3.52 32.82 18.21
C PRO A 20 2.64 31.89 19.04
N ASN A 21 2.30 32.28 20.28
CA ASN A 21 1.46 31.51 21.20
C ASN A 21 -0.02 31.94 21.19
N TYR A 22 -0.49 32.52 20.09
CA TYR A 22 -1.86 33.01 19.97
C TYR A 22 -2.87 31.87 20.15
N LYS A 23 -3.78 32.03 21.12
CA LYS A 23 -4.74 30.98 21.49
C LYS A 23 -6.00 31.02 20.61
N THR A 24 -6.50 29.85 20.24
CA THR A 24 -7.67 29.68 19.36
C THR A 24 -8.94 30.35 19.89
N TYR A 25 -9.18 30.32 21.21
CA TYR A 25 -10.35 30.97 21.79
C TYR A 25 -10.32 32.51 21.63
N LYS A 26 -9.14 33.13 21.74
CA LYS A 26 -8.97 34.57 21.51
C LYS A 26 -9.24 34.94 20.04
N LEU A 27 -8.85 34.07 19.11
CA LEU A 27 -9.17 34.24 17.69
C LEU A 27 -10.68 34.19 17.47
N LYS A 28 -11.37 33.23 18.10
CA LYS A 28 -12.83 33.10 18.03
C LYS A 28 -13.54 34.34 18.56
N GLU A 29 -13.16 34.84 19.73
CA GLU A 29 -13.72 36.09 20.30
C GLU A 29 -13.54 37.28 19.36
N LYS A 30 -12.34 37.42 18.78
CA LYS A 30 -12.03 38.49 17.82
C LYS A 30 -12.88 38.38 16.54
N LEU A 31 -13.08 37.16 16.03
CA LEU A 31 -13.93 36.90 14.87
C LEU A 31 -15.41 37.16 15.18
N LEU A 32 -15.91 36.75 16.34
CA LEU A 32 -17.28 37.03 16.77
C LEU A 32 -17.54 38.54 16.94
N LYS A 33 -16.56 39.28 17.49
CA LYS A 33 -16.67 40.72 17.67
C LYS A 33 -16.71 41.47 16.33
N ALA A 34 -15.94 41.02 15.34
CA ALA A 34 -15.85 41.69 14.04
C ALA A 34 -16.92 41.24 13.02
N LEU A 35 -17.30 39.96 13.06
CA LEU A 35 -18.07 39.29 12.00
C LEU A 35 -19.21 38.41 12.54
N GLY A 36 -19.61 38.59 13.81
CA GLY A 36 -20.53 37.68 14.50
C GLY A 36 -21.90 37.46 13.83
N SER A 37 -22.43 38.45 13.11
CA SER A 37 -23.68 38.27 12.34
C SER A 37 -23.50 37.50 11.04
N LYS A 38 -22.26 37.43 10.52
CA LYS A 38 -21.90 36.80 9.25
C LYS A 38 -21.26 35.44 9.39
N LEU A 39 -20.94 34.99 10.61
CA LEU A 39 -20.27 33.72 10.86
C LEU A 39 -21.10 32.83 11.78
N GLN A 40 -21.17 31.56 11.44
CA GLN A 40 -21.65 30.51 12.32
C GLN A 40 -20.51 29.56 12.70
N PHE A 41 -20.56 29.10 13.94
CA PHE A 41 -19.64 28.11 14.50
C PHE A 41 -20.45 26.86 14.82
N TRP A 42 -20.02 25.72 14.31
CA TRP A 42 -20.62 24.43 14.62
C TRP A 42 -19.57 23.46 15.13
N GLN A 43 -19.83 22.87 16.29
CA GLN A 43 -18.92 21.95 16.95
C GLN A 43 -19.41 20.50 16.74
N PRO A 44 -18.81 19.74 15.81
CA PRO A 44 -19.07 18.31 15.70
C PRO A 44 -18.53 17.55 16.92
N ASN A 45 -19.18 16.44 17.28
CA ASN A 45 -18.86 15.62 18.46
C ASN A 45 -17.42 15.06 18.51
N TYR A 46 -16.69 15.02 17.38
CA TYR A 46 -15.39 14.34 17.28
C TYR A 46 -14.31 15.11 16.49
N ARG A 47 -14.54 16.38 16.15
CA ARG A 47 -13.58 17.16 15.33
C ARG A 47 -13.50 18.63 15.78
N SER A 48 -12.52 19.34 15.22
CA SER A 48 -12.37 20.79 15.39
C SER A 48 -13.63 21.56 14.95
N GLU A 49 -13.86 22.71 15.56
CA GLU A 49 -15.00 23.59 15.26
C GLU A 49 -15.00 24.01 13.78
N LEU A 50 -16.14 23.86 13.11
CA LEU A 50 -16.35 24.34 11.75
C LEU A 50 -16.82 25.80 11.79
N VAL A 51 -16.17 26.64 10.99
CA VAL A 51 -16.48 28.06 10.85
C VAL A 51 -16.94 28.29 9.42
N PHE A 52 -18.15 28.82 9.24
CA PHE A 52 -18.73 29.08 7.92
C PHE A 52 -19.58 30.34 7.92
N SER A 53 -19.85 30.87 6.73
CA SER A 53 -20.67 32.08 6.58
C SER A 53 -22.13 31.79 6.92
N ALA A 54 -22.74 32.64 7.75
CA ALA A 54 -24.16 32.61 8.09
C ALA A 54 -25.06 32.99 6.90
N GLU A 55 -24.49 33.66 5.89
CA GLU A 55 -25.19 34.10 4.68
C GLU A 55 -25.34 32.95 3.67
N VAL A 56 -24.56 31.87 3.80
CA VAL A 56 -24.66 30.70 2.92
C VAL A 56 -25.85 29.85 3.34
N PRO A 57 -26.87 29.67 2.48
CA PRO A 57 -27.99 28.80 2.80
C PRO A 57 -27.52 27.36 3.00
N LYS A 58 -28.11 26.67 3.99
CA LYS A 58 -27.80 25.25 4.25
C LYS A 58 -27.96 24.38 3.00
N GLY A 59 -28.95 24.69 2.15
CA GLY A 59 -29.17 23.99 0.87
C GLY A 59 -27.96 24.06 -0.05
N CYS A 60 -27.40 25.25 -0.27
CA CYS A 60 -26.21 25.43 -1.11
C CYS A 60 -24.99 24.71 -0.54
N ALA A 61 -24.81 24.71 0.79
CA ALA A 61 -23.72 23.98 1.43
C ALA A 61 -23.87 22.45 1.26
N VAL A 62 -25.10 21.93 1.34
CA VAL A 62 -25.40 20.51 1.13
C VAL A 62 -25.20 20.12 -0.33
N GLU A 63 -25.65 20.95 -1.27
CA GLU A 63 -25.48 20.74 -2.70
C GLU A 63 -23.99 20.71 -3.08
N ALA A 64 -23.22 21.71 -2.65
CA ALA A 64 -21.78 21.75 -2.86
C ALA A 64 -21.06 20.54 -2.24
N ALA A 65 -21.46 20.12 -1.03
CA ALA A 65 -20.92 18.92 -0.40
C ALA A 65 -21.28 17.65 -1.18
N PHE A 66 -22.50 17.57 -1.70
CA PHE A 66 -22.97 16.46 -2.52
C PHE A 66 -22.23 16.37 -3.85
N GLU A 67 -22.04 17.50 -4.55
CA GLU A 67 -21.26 17.58 -5.78
C GLU A 67 -19.80 17.20 -5.54
N CYS A 68 -19.18 17.73 -4.48
CA CYS A 68 -17.81 17.37 -4.10
C CYS A 68 -17.67 15.88 -3.75
N ALA A 69 -18.65 15.29 -3.06
CA ALA A 69 -18.66 13.86 -2.76
C ALA A 69 -19.02 12.99 -3.97
N SER A 70 -19.71 13.57 -4.96
CA SER A 70 -20.18 12.89 -6.16
C SER A 70 -19.22 13.01 -7.33
N SER A 71 -18.15 13.80 -7.22
CA SER A 71 -17.15 13.90 -8.28
C SER A 71 -16.47 12.55 -8.47
N ASP A 72 -16.33 12.15 -9.74
CA ASP A 72 -15.71 10.86 -10.07
C ASP A 72 -14.24 10.83 -9.64
N GLU A 73 -13.54 11.96 -9.67
CA GLU A 73 -12.18 12.11 -9.15
C GLU A 73 -12.10 11.76 -7.66
N ARG A 74 -13.03 12.29 -6.85
CA ARG A 74 -13.03 12.03 -5.41
C ARG A 74 -13.37 10.58 -5.11
N ARG A 75 -14.35 10.01 -5.83
CA ARG A 75 -14.73 8.59 -5.71
C ARG A 75 -13.56 7.67 -6.09
N LEU A 76 -12.82 8.02 -7.14
CA LEU A 76 -11.65 7.26 -7.57
C LEU A 76 -10.54 7.31 -6.52
N GLU A 77 -10.25 8.49 -5.97
CA GLU A 77 -9.27 8.66 -4.90
C GLU A 77 -9.64 7.85 -3.66
N GLU A 78 -10.90 7.91 -3.24
CA GLU A 78 -11.41 7.13 -2.10
C GLU A 78 -11.34 5.63 -2.35
N ALA A 79 -11.73 5.16 -3.54
CA ALA A 79 -11.60 3.76 -3.92
C ALA A 79 -10.13 3.30 -3.88
N ALA A 80 -9.20 4.10 -4.38
CA ALA A 80 -7.77 3.81 -4.36
C ALA A 80 -7.23 3.72 -2.92
N LEU A 81 -7.61 4.66 -2.04
CA LEU A 81 -7.21 4.64 -0.62
C LEU A 81 -7.77 3.43 0.12
N VAL A 82 -9.03 3.06 -0.15
CA VAL A 82 -9.65 1.85 0.41
C VAL A 82 -8.89 0.61 -0.04
N LEU A 83 -8.61 0.46 -1.34
CA LEU A 83 -7.84 -0.68 -1.86
C LEU A 83 -6.43 -0.73 -1.28
N ARG A 84 -5.73 0.41 -1.22
CA ARG A 84 -4.38 0.49 -0.64
C ARG A 84 -4.37 0.04 0.82
N ARG A 85 -5.31 0.51 1.64
CA ARG A 85 -5.45 0.09 3.04
C ARG A 85 -5.67 -1.41 3.14
N LEU A 86 -6.59 -1.96 2.36
CA LEU A 86 -6.90 -3.39 2.37
C LEU A 86 -5.71 -4.26 1.98
N ILE A 87 -4.93 -3.83 0.98
CA ILE A 87 -3.70 -4.52 0.58
C ILE A 87 -2.70 -4.51 1.73
N PHE A 88 -2.48 -3.38 2.39
CA PHE A 88 -1.59 -3.29 3.54
C PHE A 88 -2.05 -4.14 4.72
N ASP A 89 -3.33 -4.12 5.03
CA ASP A 89 -3.88 -4.95 6.11
C ASP A 89 -3.73 -6.43 5.79
N SER A 90 -3.96 -6.82 4.52
CA SER A 90 -3.76 -8.20 4.07
C SER A 90 -2.30 -8.62 4.11
N PHE A 91 -1.37 -7.72 3.76
CA PHE A 91 0.07 -7.97 3.87
C PHE A 91 0.49 -8.20 5.32
N LYS A 92 0.04 -7.34 6.25
CA LYS A 92 0.38 -7.46 7.68
C LYS A 92 -0.18 -8.72 8.33
N ASN A 93 -1.34 -9.17 7.88
CA ASN A 93 -2.01 -10.36 8.39
C ASN A 93 -1.64 -11.63 7.59
N ALA A 94 -0.85 -11.51 6.52
CA ALA A 94 -0.42 -12.66 5.76
C ALA A 94 0.55 -13.49 6.61
N PRO A 95 0.44 -14.83 6.57
CA PRO A 95 1.45 -15.68 7.20
C PRO A 95 2.81 -15.40 6.57
N GLU A 96 3.85 -15.43 7.39
CA GLU A 96 5.22 -15.33 6.90
C GLU A 96 5.48 -16.44 5.88
N MET A 97 6.07 -16.07 4.75
CA MET A 97 6.38 -17.02 3.70
C MET A 97 7.52 -17.92 4.17
N PRO A 98 7.39 -19.25 4.09
CA PRO A 98 8.50 -20.14 4.36
C PRO A 98 9.66 -19.82 3.40
N TRP A 99 10.90 -19.80 3.92
CA TRP A 99 12.08 -19.50 3.13
C TRP A 99 13.10 -20.66 3.21
N PRO A 100 13.45 -21.30 2.09
CA PRO A 100 12.87 -21.12 0.75
C PRO A 100 11.42 -21.66 0.67
N PRO A 101 10.54 -21.08 -0.16
CA PRO A 101 9.17 -21.57 -0.34
C PRO A 101 9.15 -22.88 -1.12
N SER A 102 8.28 -23.82 -0.72
CA SER A 102 8.07 -25.07 -1.45
C SER A 102 7.28 -24.86 -2.74
N ALA A 103 7.39 -25.80 -3.68
CA ALA A 103 6.60 -25.78 -4.92
C ALA A 103 5.09 -25.75 -4.62
N ASP A 104 4.63 -26.56 -3.66
CA ASP A 104 3.22 -26.59 -3.24
C ASP A 104 2.76 -25.24 -2.67
N TYR A 105 3.61 -24.55 -1.92
CA TYR A 105 3.30 -23.21 -1.41
C TYR A 105 3.10 -22.21 -2.55
N LEU A 106 4.04 -22.18 -3.52
CA LEU A 106 3.99 -21.24 -4.65
C LEU A 106 2.84 -21.52 -5.64
N LEU A 107 2.45 -22.79 -5.78
CA LEU A 107 1.35 -23.22 -6.65
C LEU A 107 -0.01 -23.20 -5.95
N SER A 108 -0.05 -23.01 -4.63
CA SER A 108 -1.30 -23.01 -3.88
C SER A 108 -2.26 -21.92 -4.39
N ASP A 109 -3.54 -22.27 -4.49
CA ASP A 109 -4.62 -21.33 -4.81
C ASP A 109 -5.10 -20.55 -3.59
N GLN A 110 -4.38 -20.65 -2.46
CA GLN A 110 -4.69 -19.83 -1.29
C GLN A 110 -4.60 -18.36 -1.68
N ILE A 111 -5.65 -17.61 -1.33
CA ILE A 111 -5.88 -16.26 -1.83
C ILE A 111 -4.82 -15.33 -1.22
N LEU A 112 -3.84 -14.94 -2.03
CA LEU A 112 -2.82 -13.95 -1.67
C LEU A 112 -3.22 -12.51 -2.03
N VAL A 113 -4.34 -12.34 -2.74
CA VAL A 113 -4.83 -11.06 -3.23
C VAL A 113 -6.15 -10.72 -2.53
N PRO A 114 -6.31 -9.52 -1.93
CA PRO A 114 -7.53 -9.17 -1.20
C PRO A 114 -8.80 -9.31 -2.06
N ALA A 115 -9.86 -9.91 -1.51
CA ALA A 115 -11.09 -10.21 -2.26
C ALA A 115 -11.74 -8.96 -2.91
N MET A 116 -11.66 -7.80 -2.26
CA MET A 116 -12.14 -6.54 -2.83
C MET A 116 -11.30 -6.06 -4.02
N LEU A 117 -9.98 -6.27 -3.99
CA LEU A 117 -9.12 -5.98 -5.14
C LEU A 117 -9.49 -6.89 -6.31
N THR A 118 -9.70 -8.18 -6.05
CA THR A 118 -10.18 -9.13 -7.06
C THR A 118 -11.53 -8.70 -7.66
N LYS A 119 -12.49 -8.28 -6.82
CA LYS A 119 -13.79 -7.77 -7.27
C LYS A 119 -13.64 -6.50 -8.12
N PHE A 120 -12.76 -5.59 -7.71
CA PHE A 120 -12.44 -4.38 -8.45
C PHE A 120 -11.83 -4.72 -9.82
N LEU A 121 -10.80 -5.57 -9.87
CA LEU A 121 -10.14 -5.99 -11.11
C LEU A 121 -11.10 -6.72 -12.04
N ARG A 122 -11.98 -7.57 -11.51
CA ARG A 122 -13.04 -8.18 -12.33
C ARG A 122 -13.98 -7.13 -12.91
N SER A 123 -14.38 -6.14 -12.13
CA SER A 123 -15.24 -5.05 -12.62
C SER A 123 -14.53 -4.20 -13.68
N LEU A 124 -13.24 -3.94 -13.50
CA LEU A 124 -12.41 -3.13 -14.38
C LEU A 124 -12.06 -3.85 -15.70
N LEU A 125 -11.71 -5.14 -15.61
CA LEU A 125 -11.18 -5.92 -16.73
C LEU A 125 -12.25 -6.73 -17.48
N SER A 126 -13.42 -6.97 -16.88
CA SER A 126 -14.47 -7.76 -17.54
C SER A 126 -15.08 -6.98 -18.70
N LYS A 127 -14.87 -7.48 -19.92
CA LYS A 127 -15.86 -7.30 -21.00
C LYS A 127 -17.05 -8.19 -20.64
N ARG A 128 -18.26 -7.63 -20.67
CA ARG A 128 -19.52 -8.29 -20.29
C ARG A 128 -19.57 -9.76 -20.76
N ALA A 129 -20.06 -10.63 -19.87
CA ALA A 129 -20.40 -12.07 -20.03
C ALA A 129 -19.34 -13.08 -19.53
N SER A 130 -19.69 -13.73 -18.42
CA SER A 130 -19.11 -14.95 -17.82
C SER A 130 -17.60 -14.98 -17.59
N ALA A 131 -17.20 -15.10 -16.33
CA ALA A 131 -15.81 -15.34 -15.95
C ALA A 131 -15.29 -16.64 -16.58
N SER A 132 -14.64 -16.54 -17.74
CA SER A 132 -13.86 -17.64 -18.29
C SER A 132 -12.62 -17.86 -17.41
N THR A 133 -12.09 -19.08 -17.40
CA THR A 133 -10.86 -19.43 -16.68
C THR A 133 -9.66 -18.53 -17.06
N GLY A 134 -9.65 -17.97 -18.28
CA GLY A 134 -8.67 -16.97 -18.71
C GLY A 134 -8.79 -15.62 -17.99
N SER A 135 -10.02 -15.16 -17.71
CA SER A 135 -10.28 -13.93 -16.96
C SER A 135 -9.79 -14.01 -15.50
N ILE A 136 -9.95 -15.19 -14.89
CA ILE A 136 -9.52 -15.51 -13.50
C ILE A 136 -7.98 -15.65 -13.37
N ARG A 137 -7.27 -15.83 -14.49
CA ARG A 137 -5.80 -15.83 -14.48
C ARG A 137 -5.25 -14.42 -14.58
N CYS A 138 -5.89 -13.56 -15.37
CA CYS A 138 -5.46 -12.18 -15.56
C CYS A 138 -5.68 -11.32 -14.30
N ASP A 139 -6.84 -11.43 -13.64
CA ASP A 139 -7.11 -10.70 -12.40
C ASP A 139 -6.13 -11.08 -11.27
N ARG A 140 -5.80 -12.37 -11.11
CA ARG A 140 -4.83 -12.85 -10.12
C ARG A 140 -3.41 -12.40 -10.44
N SER A 141 -3.03 -12.43 -11.72
CA SER A 141 -1.71 -11.98 -12.18
C SER A 141 -1.50 -10.48 -11.94
N ILE A 142 -2.48 -9.67 -12.31
CA ILE A 142 -2.44 -8.21 -12.11
C ILE A 142 -2.58 -7.86 -10.62
N GLY A 143 -3.44 -8.56 -9.90
CA GLY A 143 -3.63 -8.37 -8.46
C GLY A 143 -2.34 -8.61 -7.67
N GLN A 144 -1.57 -9.65 -8.02
CA GLN A 144 -0.27 -9.88 -7.41
C GLN A 144 0.73 -8.75 -7.70
N ASP A 145 0.77 -8.23 -8.93
CA ASP A 145 1.63 -7.07 -9.27
C ASP A 145 1.25 -5.85 -8.43
N ILE A 146 -0.04 -5.56 -8.30
CA ILE A 146 -0.52 -4.43 -7.50
C ILE A 146 -0.11 -4.61 -6.03
N CYS A 147 -0.34 -5.79 -5.44
CA CYS A 147 0.03 -6.07 -4.07
C CYS A 147 1.55 -5.93 -3.84
N TYR A 148 2.37 -6.48 -4.74
CA TYR A 148 3.82 -6.36 -4.69
C TYR A 148 4.26 -4.88 -4.71
N ASN A 149 3.75 -4.10 -5.66
CA ASN A 149 4.14 -2.68 -5.81
C ASN A 149 3.62 -1.81 -4.67
N VAL A 150 2.40 -2.03 -4.18
CA VAL A 150 1.85 -1.28 -3.02
C VAL A 150 2.67 -1.56 -1.76
N SER A 151 3.20 -2.77 -1.60
CA SER A 151 4.09 -3.15 -0.50
C SER A 151 5.56 -2.73 -0.71
N SER A 152 5.86 -1.95 -1.76
CA SER A 152 7.23 -1.58 -2.14
C SER A 152 8.17 -2.77 -2.30
N GLY A 153 7.64 -3.89 -2.80
CA GLY A 153 8.37 -5.13 -3.04
C GLY A 153 8.67 -5.98 -1.80
N GLN A 154 8.12 -5.64 -0.63
CA GLN A 154 8.25 -6.43 0.59
C GLN A 154 7.42 -7.71 0.54
N TRP A 155 6.21 -7.63 0.00
CA TRP A 155 5.33 -8.80 -0.11
C TRP A 155 5.75 -9.67 -1.29
N LYS A 156 6.52 -10.73 -1.01
CA LYS A 156 6.98 -11.68 -2.04
C LYS A 156 5.82 -12.58 -2.46
N LEU A 157 5.28 -12.33 -3.64
CA LEU A 157 4.14 -13.05 -4.19
C LEU A 157 4.60 -14.10 -5.23
N PRO A 158 3.90 -15.23 -5.36
CA PRO A 158 4.33 -16.34 -6.21
C PRO A 158 4.61 -15.95 -7.65
N LYS A 159 3.81 -15.09 -8.27
CA LYS A 159 4.07 -14.64 -9.64
C LYS A 159 5.45 -13.99 -9.77
N GLN A 160 5.82 -13.12 -8.84
CA GLN A 160 7.04 -12.32 -8.89
C GLN A 160 8.28 -13.19 -8.67
N LEU A 161 8.16 -14.22 -7.83
CA LEU A 161 9.20 -15.22 -7.62
C LEU A 161 9.30 -16.16 -8.82
N LEU A 162 8.21 -16.82 -9.21
CA LEU A 162 8.19 -17.81 -10.28
C LEU A 162 8.60 -17.22 -11.64
N LEU A 163 8.10 -16.03 -11.98
CA LEU A 163 8.46 -15.36 -13.23
C LEU A 163 9.96 -15.01 -13.25
N GLY A 164 10.48 -14.42 -12.17
CA GLY A 164 11.90 -14.08 -12.05
C GLY A 164 12.79 -15.31 -12.15
N MET A 165 12.50 -16.34 -11.35
CA MET A 165 13.22 -17.62 -11.35
C MET A 165 13.23 -18.27 -12.74
N THR A 166 12.06 -18.35 -13.39
CA THR A 166 11.92 -18.97 -14.71
C THR A 166 12.74 -18.24 -15.76
N VAL A 167 12.63 -16.90 -15.82
CA VAL A 167 13.38 -16.09 -16.79
C VAL A 167 14.88 -16.20 -16.54
N ARG A 168 15.31 -16.22 -15.27
CA ARG A 168 16.71 -16.36 -14.90
C ARG A 168 17.26 -17.72 -15.33
N HIS A 169 16.54 -18.81 -15.04
CA HIS A 169 16.96 -20.16 -15.41
C HIS A 169 17.02 -20.37 -16.93
N ILE A 170 16.07 -19.80 -17.69
CA ILE A 170 16.04 -19.96 -19.14
C ILE A 170 17.12 -19.13 -19.83
N THR A 171 17.38 -17.91 -19.34
CA THR A 171 18.21 -16.94 -20.09
C THR A 171 19.58 -16.68 -19.47
N GLY A 172 19.75 -16.93 -18.17
CA GLY A 172 20.93 -16.53 -17.40
C GLY A 172 21.17 -15.01 -17.30
N SER A 173 20.25 -14.17 -17.82
CA SER A 173 20.50 -12.74 -18.00
C SER A 173 20.02 -11.92 -16.80
N ALA A 174 20.97 -11.48 -15.97
CA ALA A 174 20.70 -10.53 -14.89
C ALA A 174 20.14 -9.18 -15.40
N GLN A 175 20.54 -8.76 -16.62
CA GLN A 175 20.02 -7.54 -17.24
C GLN A 175 18.52 -7.64 -17.51
N LEU A 176 18.06 -8.78 -18.03
CA LEU A 176 16.65 -9.02 -18.29
C LEU A 176 15.84 -9.05 -17.00
N ILE A 177 16.36 -9.67 -15.95
CA ILE A 177 15.74 -9.66 -14.62
C ILE A 177 15.63 -8.24 -14.08
N ASN A 178 16.68 -7.42 -14.21
CA ASN A 178 16.63 -6.03 -13.74
C ASN A 178 15.59 -5.20 -14.50
N ILE A 179 15.42 -5.42 -15.80
CA ILE A 179 14.35 -4.77 -16.59
C ILE A 179 12.97 -5.18 -16.06
N LEU A 180 12.74 -6.47 -15.87
CA LEU A 180 11.45 -6.98 -15.36
C LEU A 180 11.16 -6.50 -13.94
N ASN A 181 12.19 -6.42 -13.10
CA ASN A 181 12.08 -5.87 -11.74
C ASN A 181 11.75 -4.37 -11.78
N HIS A 182 12.36 -3.61 -12.68
CA HIS A 182 12.09 -2.19 -12.84
C HIS A 182 10.64 -1.92 -13.29
N PHE A 183 10.07 -2.82 -14.10
CA PHE A 183 8.65 -2.79 -14.45
C PHE A 183 7.71 -3.34 -13.35
N GLY A 184 8.26 -3.76 -12.20
CA GLY A 184 7.48 -4.25 -11.07
C GLY A 184 6.85 -5.64 -11.29
N HIS A 185 7.38 -6.43 -12.23
CA HIS A 185 6.85 -7.75 -12.57
C HIS A 185 7.55 -8.91 -11.88
N CYS A 186 8.78 -8.73 -11.40
CA CYS A 186 9.51 -9.75 -10.65
C CYS A 186 10.33 -9.15 -9.50
N VAL A 187 10.82 -10.03 -8.62
CA VAL A 187 11.78 -9.65 -7.57
C VAL A 187 13.15 -9.29 -8.16
N SER A 188 14.01 -8.67 -7.37
CA SER A 188 15.36 -8.30 -7.82
C SER A 188 16.22 -9.53 -8.09
N ASN A 189 17.24 -9.37 -8.95
CA ASN A 189 18.20 -10.43 -9.21
C ASN A 189 18.92 -10.91 -7.93
N SER A 190 19.18 -10.00 -6.98
CA SER A 190 19.75 -10.36 -5.68
C SER A 190 18.85 -11.30 -4.88
N THR A 191 17.54 -11.02 -4.80
CA THR A 191 16.58 -11.89 -4.11
C THR A 191 16.46 -13.25 -4.81
N LEU A 192 16.59 -13.33 -6.13
CA LEU A 192 16.61 -14.61 -6.84
C LEU A 192 17.85 -15.44 -6.51
N LEU A 193 19.03 -14.81 -6.44
CA LEU A 193 20.27 -15.49 -6.04
C LEU A 193 20.19 -16.02 -4.60
N GLU A 194 19.63 -15.22 -3.70
CA GLU A 194 19.37 -15.63 -2.31
C GLU A 194 18.43 -16.83 -2.26
N LEU A 195 17.36 -16.81 -3.06
CA LEU A 195 16.42 -17.91 -3.16
C LEU A 195 17.08 -19.18 -3.69
N GLU A 196 17.88 -19.09 -4.76
CA GLU A 196 18.63 -20.23 -5.30
C GLU A 196 19.59 -20.83 -4.28
N THR A 197 20.31 -19.98 -3.54
CA THR A 197 21.21 -20.41 -2.47
C THR A 197 20.43 -21.14 -1.37
N ALA A 198 19.32 -20.54 -0.90
CA ALA A 198 18.48 -21.14 0.13
C ALA A 198 17.88 -22.49 -0.30
N MET A 199 17.47 -22.63 -1.57
CA MET A 199 17.02 -23.91 -2.13
C MET A 199 18.15 -24.95 -2.15
N CYS A 200 19.35 -24.56 -2.57
CA CYS A 200 20.52 -25.46 -2.55
C CYS A 200 20.84 -25.91 -1.12
N ASP A 201 20.83 -25.00 -0.16
CA ASP A 201 21.09 -25.32 1.26
C ASP A 201 20.05 -26.31 1.81
N ALA A 202 18.77 -26.10 1.48
CA ALA A 202 17.70 -27.04 1.86
C ALA A 202 17.89 -28.43 1.25
N VAL A 203 18.39 -28.52 0.02
CA VAL A 203 18.73 -29.80 -0.63
C VAL A 203 19.93 -30.45 0.05
N VAL A 204 20.99 -29.70 0.36
CA VAL A 204 22.18 -30.23 1.06
C VAL A 204 21.81 -30.76 2.45
N GLN A 205 20.97 -30.05 3.19
CA GLN A 205 20.50 -30.48 4.51
C GLN A 205 19.61 -31.72 4.48
N SER A 206 18.86 -31.92 3.39
CA SER A 206 17.98 -33.10 3.21
C SER A 206 18.69 -34.30 2.59
N GLN A 207 19.87 -34.11 1.97
CA GLN A 207 20.67 -35.20 1.44
C GLN A 207 21.41 -35.96 2.55
N THR A 208 20.85 -37.10 2.97
CA THR A 208 21.57 -38.17 3.70
C THR A 208 22.34 -39.11 2.77
N ASN A 209 22.68 -38.67 1.56
CA ASN A 209 23.35 -39.50 0.55
C ASN A 209 24.83 -39.17 0.50
N ILE A 210 25.50 -39.36 1.64
CA ILE A 210 26.95 -39.44 1.66
C ILE A 210 27.31 -40.84 1.15
N PRO A 211 28.15 -40.98 0.09
CA PRO A 211 28.63 -42.28 -0.35
C PRO A 211 29.25 -43.05 0.82
N ALA A 212 29.07 -44.38 0.88
CA ALA A 212 29.64 -45.20 1.94
C ALA A 212 31.15 -44.93 2.07
N GLY A 213 31.59 -44.39 3.21
CA GLY A 213 32.99 -44.09 3.51
C GLY A 213 33.33 -42.61 3.74
N VAL A 214 32.42 -41.66 3.48
CA VAL A 214 32.63 -40.25 3.82
C VAL A 214 31.90 -39.91 5.13
N VAL A 215 32.61 -39.33 6.09
CA VAL A 215 32.06 -38.90 7.38
C VAL A 215 31.84 -37.40 7.32
N GLN A 216 30.65 -36.93 7.70
CA GLN A 216 30.37 -35.50 7.84
C GLN A 216 31.17 -34.96 9.02
N GLU A 217 32.20 -34.14 8.77
CA GLU A 217 32.87 -33.40 9.84
C GLU A 217 31.85 -32.49 10.52
N ARG A 218 31.66 -32.68 11.84
CA ARG A 218 30.84 -31.75 12.63
C ARG A 218 31.53 -30.39 12.64
N PRO A 219 30.79 -29.28 12.50
CA PRO A 219 31.39 -27.96 12.66
C PRO A 219 32.01 -27.84 14.05
N ILE A 220 33.28 -27.46 14.10
CA ILE A 220 34.01 -27.17 15.34
C ILE A 220 33.28 -26.01 16.03
N PRO A 221 32.81 -26.17 17.27
CA PRO A 221 32.17 -25.06 17.98
C PRO A 221 33.17 -23.91 18.12
N PRO A 222 32.72 -22.64 18.02
CA PRO A 222 33.59 -21.49 18.19
C PRO A 222 34.27 -21.59 19.57
N MET A 223 35.60 -21.58 19.58
CA MET A 223 36.36 -21.52 20.82
C MET A 223 36.06 -20.18 21.50
N VAL A 224 35.57 -20.28 22.74
CA VAL A 224 35.29 -19.15 23.65
C VAL A 224 36.56 -18.35 23.90
#